data_AF-A0A535QE97-F1
#
_entry.id   AF-A0A535QE97-F1
#
_cell.length_a   1.000
_cell.length_b   1.000
_cell.length_c   1.000
_cell.angle_alpha   90.00
_cell.angle_beta   90.00
_cell.angle_gamma   90.00
#
_symmetry.space_group_name_H-M   'P 1'
#
loop_
_entity.id
_entity.type
_entity.pdbx_description
1 polymer ?
#
loop_
_entity_poly.entity_id
_entity_poly.type
_entity_poly.pdbx_seq_one_letter_code
_entity_poly.pdbx_strand_id
1 'polypeptide(L)'
;MMVSTQHFALPATALHHAYIWDNTNKLLTTYPGMTGIKTGYTVEAGGCLVFSATRNGHHLIGVVMHSRDENYRFIDAKILLDWGFALPLEIPGP
;
A
#
# COMPACT_ATOMS: atom_id res chain seq x y z
N MET A 1 0.84 -11.40 6.12
CA MET A 1 0.92 -10.60 7.37
C MET A 1 0.06 -9.35 7.20
N MET A 2 -0.46 -8.75 8.29
CA MET A 2 -1.57 -7.75 8.28
C MET A 2 -1.61 -6.74 7.13
N VAL A 3 -0.45 -6.26 6.65
CA VAL A 3 -0.33 -5.27 5.58
C VAL A 3 -0.85 -5.72 4.20
N SER A 4 -0.96 -7.02 3.96
CA SER A 4 -1.44 -7.60 2.70
C SER A 4 -2.86 -8.16 2.79
N THR A 5 -3.46 -8.15 3.99
CA THR A 5 -4.84 -8.60 4.19
C THR A 5 -5.79 -7.53 3.68
N GLN A 6 -6.65 -7.88 2.71
CA GLN A 6 -7.62 -6.93 2.13
C GLN A 6 -8.84 -6.75 3.03
N HIS A 7 -9.35 -7.85 3.57
CA HIS A 7 -10.55 -7.89 4.41
C HIS A 7 -10.28 -8.78 5.62
N PHE A 8 -10.75 -8.36 6.79
CA PHE A 8 -10.72 -9.17 8.00
C PHE A 8 -12.09 -9.15 8.67
N ALA A 9 -12.65 -10.33 8.89
CA ALA A 9 -13.87 -10.52 9.65
C ALA A 9 -13.51 -10.93 11.08
N LEU A 10 -13.78 -10.05 12.04
CA LEU A 10 -13.68 -10.36 13.47
C LEU A 10 -15.04 -10.87 13.94
N PRO A 11 -15.19 -12.15 14.30
CA PRO A 11 -16.46 -12.68 14.79
C PRO A 11 -16.88 -12.05 16.12
N ALA A 12 -18.17 -12.10 16.43
CA ALA A 12 -18.69 -11.62 17.71
C ALA A 12 -18.18 -12.48 18.88
N THR A 13 -18.04 -11.86 20.05
CA THR A 13 -17.74 -12.51 21.31
C THR A 13 -18.73 -12.05 22.39
N ALA A 14 -18.57 -12.52 23.63
CA ALA A 14 -19.36 -12.02 24.75
C ALA A 14 -19.12 -10.52 25.05
N LEU A 15 -18.01 -9.93 24.57
CA LEU A 15 -17.61 -8.55 24.89
C LEU A 15 -17.86 -7.56 23.75
N HIS A 16 -18.05 -8.05 22.52
CA HIS A 16 -18.25 -7.19 21.35
C HIS A 16 -19.01 -7.88 20.23
N HIS A 17 -19.66 -7.09 19.37
CA HIS A 17 -20.30 -7.59 18.15
C HIS A 17 -19.26 -7.94 17.07
N ALA A 18 -19.71 -8.53 15.96
CA ALA A 18 -18.84 -8.87 14.84
C ALA A 18 -18.46 -7.62 14.03
N TYR A 19 -17.21 -7.53 13.58
CA TYR A 19 -16.73 -6.43 12.75
C TYR A 19 -16.20 -6.94 11.41
N ILE A 20 -16.36 -6.11 10.39
CA ILE A 20 -15.69 -6.27 9.10
C ILE A 20 -14.76 -5.08 8.94
N TRP A 21 -13.48 -5.36 8.73
CA TRP A 21 -12.46 -4.34 8.51
C TRP A 21 -11.88 -4.46 7.11
N ASP A 22 -11.93 -3.35 6.40
CA ASP A 22 -11.35 -3.20 5.08
C ASP A 22 -10.00 -2.49 5.17
N ASN A 23 -9.04 -2.96 4.37
CA ASN A 23 -7.75 -2.32 4.32
C ASN A 23 -7.86 -0.95 3.65
N THR A 24 -7.43 0.08 4.39
CA THR A 24 -7.38 1.45 3.86
C THR A 24 -6.43 1.62 2.66
N ASN A 25 -5.47 0.72 2.46
CA ASN A 25 -4.60 0.73 1.29
C ASN A 25 -5.35 0.18 0.06
N LYS A 26 -5.99 1.09 -0.68
CA LYS A 26 -6.76 0.79 -1.89
C LYS A 26 -5.91 0.15 -3.01
N LEU A 27 -4.58 0.20 -2.95
CA LEU A 27 -3.72 -0.41 -3.96
C LEU A 27 -3.72 -1.94 -3.88
N LEU A 28 -3.99 -2.53 -2.71
CA LEU A 28 -4.00 -4.00 -2.56
C LEU A 28 -5.00 -4.69 -3.50
N THR A 29 -6.07 -4.02 -3.89
CA THR A 29 -7.08 -4.53 -4.84
C THR A 29 -6.96 -3.92 -6.23
N THR A 30 -6.29 -2.76 -6.37
CA THR A 30 -6.31 -1.96 -7.61
C THR A 30 -4.98 -1.86 -8.35
N TYR A 31 -3.89 -2.41 -7.81
CA TYR A 31 -2.58 -2.40 -8.47
C TYR A 31 -1.96 -3.81 -8.49
N PRO A 32 -1.65 -4.37 -9.67
CA PRO A 32 -1.10 -5.72 -9.77
C PRO A 32 0.26 -5.86 -9.08
N GLY A 33 0.40 -6.91 -8.27
CA GLY A 33 1.63 -7.23 -7.56
C GLY A 33 1.80 -6.51 -6.22
N MET A 34 0.81 -5.75 -5.74
CA MET A 34 0.90 -5.09 -4.43
C MET A 34 1.08 -6.07 -3.28
N THR A 35 1.94 -5.70 -2.33
CA THR A 35 2.22 -6.49 -1.13
C THR A 35 2.00 -5.72 0.18
N GLY A 36 1.78 -4.39 0.14
CA GLY A 36 1.61 -3.54 1.33
C GLY A 36 1.74 -2.04 1.03
N ILE A 37 1.98 -1.14 2.00
CA ILE A 37 2.31 -1.36 3.41
C ILE A 37 1.36 -0.57 4.33
N LYS A 38 1.31 0.78 4.26
CA LYS A 38 0.48 1.57 5.18
C LYS A 38 0.16 2.99 4.71
N THR A 39 -1.09 3.39 4.89
CA THR A 39 -1.61 4.75 4.72
C THR A 39 -1.40 5.61 5.99
N GLY A 40 -1.19 6.92 5.85
CA GLY A 40 -1.22 7.88 6.97
C GLY A 40 -1.66 9.28 6.54
N TYR A 41 -2.50 9.96 7.32
CA TYR A 41 -3.00 11.30 6.99
C TYR A 41 -3.14 12.13 8.26
N THR A 42 -2.67 13.38 8.19
CA THR A 42 -3.08 14.48 9.08
C THR A 42 -3.25 15.73 8.22
N VAL A 43 -3.84 16.79 8.77
CA VAL A 43 -4.03 18.05 8.05
C VAL A 43 -2.69 18.64 7.61
N GLU A 44 -1.66 18.56 8.47
CA GLU A 44 -0.33 19.12 8.22
C GLU A 44 0.52 18.23 7.31
N ALA A 45 0.36 16.91 7.40
CA ALA A 45 1.17 15.95 6.65
C ALA A 45 0.62 15.65 5.26
N GLY A 46 -0.65 15.98 4.98
CA GLY A 46 -1.33 15.58 3.75
C GLY A 46 -1.44 14.05 3.62
N GLY A 47 -1.51 13.56 2.38
CA GLY A 47 -1.56 12.12 2.10
C GLY A 47 -0.18 11.45 2.11
N CYS A 48 0.03 10.53 3.06
CA CYS A 48 1.23 9.69 3.11
C CYS A 48 0.93 8.22 2.81
N LEU A 49 1.86 7.53 2.14
CA LEU A 49 1.74 6.10 1.84
C LEU A 49 3.12 5.45 1.77
N VAL A 50 3.35 4.43 2.58
CA VAL A 50 4.43 3.46 2.35
C VAL A 50 3.82 2.32 1.52
N PHE A 51 4.43 2.02 0.38
CA PHE A 51 3.93 1.03 -0.57
C PHE A 51 5.01 0.02 -0.94
N SER A 52 4.59 -1.21 -1.24
CA SER A 52 5.47 -2.23 -1.80
C SER A 52 4.73 -3.09 -2.82
N ALA A 53 5.45 -3.51 -3.85
CA ALA A 53 4.93 -4.40 -4.89
C ALA A 53 6.01 -5.35 -5.41
N THR A 54 5.60 -6.43 -6.04
CA THR A 54 6.48 -7.43 -6.65
C THR A 54 5.94 -7.85 -8.00
N ARG A 55 6.79 -7.81 -9.03
CA ARG A 55 6.49 -8.28 -10.38
C ARG A 55 7.70 -9.02 -10.93
N ASN A 56 7.53 -10.26 -11.38
CA ASN A 56 8.60 -11.06 -12.01
C ASN A 56 9.90 -11.12 -11.19
N GLY A 57 9.82 -11.22 -9.85
CA GLY A 57 10.98 -11.22 -8.95
C GLY A 57 11.62 -9.85 -8.69
N HIS A 58 11.17 -8.79 -9.34
CA HIS A 58 11.53 -7.42 -9.02
C HIS A 58 10.68 -6.94 -7.84
N HIS A 59 11.32 -6.63 -6.72
CA HIS A 59 10.68 -6.11 -5.51
C HIS A 59 10.92 -4.61 -5.38
N LEU A 60 9.85 -3.82 -5.32
CA LEU A 60 9.93 -2.37 -5.11
C LEU A 60 9.26 -2.00 -3.79
N ILE A 61 9.91 -1.07 -3.08
CA ILE A 61 9.37 -0.38 -1.91
C ILE A 61 9.57 1.12 -2.09
N GLY A 62 8.59 1.92 -1.67
CA GLY A 62 8.67 3.36 -1.77
C GLY A 62 7.78 4.08 -0.75
N VAL A 63 7.96 5.38 -0.68
CA VAL A 63 7.24 6.26 0.24
C VAL A 63 6.76 7.50 -0.50
N VAL A 64 5.46 7.77 -0.44
CA VAL A 64 4.86 9.08 -0.74
C VAL A 64 4.68 9.82 0.58
N MET A 65 5.13 11.07 0.64
CA MET A 65 4.89 12.00 1.74
C MET A 65 4.30 13.29 1.20
N HIS A 66 3.43 13.94 1.97
CA HIS A 66 2.87 15.26 1.63
C HIS A 66 2.19 15.32 0.25
N SER A 67 1.49 14.24 -0.12
CA SER A 67 0.57 14.30 -1.26
C SER A 67 -0.59 15.25 -0.94
N ARG A 68 -1.19 15.82 -1.99
CA ARG A 68 -2.24 16.84 -1.91
C ARG A 68 -3.35 16.50 -0.91
N ASP A 69 -3.77 15.24 -0.87
CA ASP A 69 -4.76 14.74 0.08
C ASP A 69 -4.67 13.20 0.22
N GLU A 70 -5.58 12.64 1.03
CA GLU A 70 -5.66 11.21 1.29
C GLU A 70 -5.93 10.31 0.08
N ASN A 71 -6.42 10.85 -1.04
CA ASN A 71 -6.70 10.07 -2.24
C ASN A 71 -5.57 10.18 -3.26
N TYR A 72 -4.95 11.36 -3.41
CA TYR A 72 -3.87 11.57 -4.38
C TYR A 72 -2.62 10.72 -4.11
N ARG A 73 -2.31 10.38 -2.86
CA ARG A 73 -1.18 9.49 -2.51
C ARG A 73 -1.19 8.14 -3.25
N PHE A 74 -2.38 7.63 -3.59
CA PHE A 74 -2.51 6.38 -4.32
C PHE A 74 -2.17 6.55 -5.80
N ILE A 75 -2.47 7.71 -6.38
CA ILE A 75 -2.10 8.05 -7.75
C ILE A 75 -0.59 8.19 -7.84
N ASP A 76 0.01 8.96 -6.93
CA ASP A 76 1.46 9.18 -6.86
C ASP A 76 2.22 7.85 -6.72
N ALA A 77 1.77 6.97 -5.82
CA ALA A 77 2.39 5.66 -5.64
C ALA A 77 2.28 4.76 -6.87
N LYS A 78 1.15 4.79 -7.61
CA LYS A 78 1.01 4.04 -8.87
C LYS A 78 2.02 4.52 -9.91
N ILE A 79 2.14 5.83 -10.08
CA ILE A 79 3.09 6.44 -11.02
C ILE A 79 4.53 6.03 -10.65
N LEU A 80 4.90 6.10 -9.37
CA LEU A 80 6.24 5.72 -8.91
C LEU A 80 6.52 4.22 -9.11
N LEU A 81 5.55 3.34 -8.83
CA LEU A 81 5.69 1.91 -9.06
C LEU A 81 5.81 1.57 -10.54
N ASP A 82 4.96 2.17 -11.39
CA ASP A 82 5.01 1.95 -12.84
C ASP A 82 6.33 2.43 -13.43
N TRP A 83 6.82 3.60 -12.97
CA TRP A 83 8.15 4.09 -13.32
C TRP A 83 9.25 3.12 -12.87
N GLY A 84 9.22 2.67 -11.61
CA GLY A 84 10.25 1.75 -11.08
C GLY A 84 10.25 0.39 -11.79
N PHE A 85 9.09 -0.16 -12.14
CA PHE A 85 9.00 -1.42 -12.87
C PHE A 85 9.36 -1.31 -14.35
N ALA A 86 9.35 -0.10 -14.92
CA ALA A 86 9.86 0.14 -16.27
C ALA A 86 11.40 0.14 -16.34
N LEU A 87 12.08 0.27 -15.19
CA LEU A 87 13.53 0.18 -15.10
C LEU A 87 13.98 -1.30 -15.04
N PRO A 88 15.16 -1.62 -15.61
CA PRO A 88 15.73 -2.95 -15.46
C PRO A 88 15.98 -3.26 -13.99
N LEU A 89 15.77 -4.52 -13.59
CA LEU A 89 16.20 -4.99 -12.28
C LEU A 89 17.73 -5.04 -12.28
N GLU A 90 18.36 -4.01 -11.75
CA GLU A 90 19.79 -4.02 -11.43
C GLU A 90 19.96 -4.79 -10.12
N ILE A 91 20.51 -6.00 -10.20
CA ILE A 91 21.00 -6.71 -9.03
C ILE A 91 22.44 -6.21 -8.84
N PRO A 92 22.75 -5.45 -7.78
CA PRO A 92 24.13 -5.07 -7.50
C PRO A 92 24.99 -6.33 -7.49
N GLY A 93 26.05 -6.32 -8.29
CA GLY A 93 27.01 -7.42 -8.32
C GLY A 93 27.63 -7.66 -6.94
N PRO A 94 28.25 -8.84 -6.72
CA PRO A 94 28.87 -9.18 -5.45
C PRO A 94 29.94 -8.16 -5.02
#